data_AF-A0A3S3D3I8-F1
#
_entry.id   AF-A0A3S3D3I8-F1
#
_cell.length_a   1.000
_cell.length_b   1.000
_cell.length_c   1.000
_cell.angle_alpha   90.00
_cell.angle_beta   90.00
_cell.angle_gamma   90.00
#
_symmetry.space_group_name_H-M   'P 1'
#
loop_
_entity.id
_entity.type
_entity.pdbx_description
1 polymer ?
#
loop_
_entity_poly.entity_id
_entity_poly.type
_entity_poly.pdbx_seq_one_letter_code
_entity_poly.pdbx_strand_id
1 'polypeptide(L)' 'MEQQDRDLSEVVTLGARRLIEVPASHRGRPAVPWLRSQFPMTAVEAVESIRLANLIRSGGVDDGTS' A
#
# COMPACT_ATOMS: atom_id res chain seq x y z
N MET A 1 25.15 -4.00 -0.26
CA MET A 1 23.79 -4.55 -0.10
C MET A 1 22.91 -3.73 -1.00
N GLU A 2 22.62 -4.24 -2.19
CA GLU A 2 21.78 -3.55 -3.18
C GLU A 2 20.39 -3.39 -2.58
N GLN A 3 20.02 -2.15 -2.26
CA GLN A 3 18.63 -1.79 -2.09
C GLN A 3 18.00 -1.94 -3.47
N GLN A 4 17.48 -3.13 -3.75
CA GLN A 4 16.52 -3.28 -4.85
C GLN A 4 15.35 -2.36 -4.50
N ASP A 5 15.38 -1.17 -5.07
CA ASP A 5 14.21 -0.42 -5.46
C ASP A 5 13.32 -1.41 -6.20
N ARG A 6 12.49 -2.15 -5.45
CA ARG A 6 11.43 -2.94 -6.06
C ARG A 6 10.56 -1.88 -6.69
N ASP A 7 10.60 -1.76 -8.00
CA ASP A 7 9.56 -1.09 -8.78
C ASP A 7 8.23 -1.73 -8.34
N LEU A 8 7.60 -1.09 -7.35
CA LEU A 8 6.33 -1.54 -6.83
C LEU A 8 5.35 -1.36 -7.98
N SER A 9 4.68 -2.44 -8.37
CA SER A 9 3.62 -2.40 -9.36
C SER A 9 2.70 -1.21 -9.09
N GLU A 10 2.36 -0.44 -10.13
CA GLU A 10 1.56 0.78 -10.01
C GLU A 10 0.26 0.54 -9.20
N VAL A 11 -0.32 -0.66 -9.35
CA VAL A 11 -1.52 -1.09 -8.62
C VAL A 11 -1.30 -1.18 -7.11
N VAL A 12 -0.10 -1.56 -6.65
CA VAL A 12 0.28 -1.64 -5.23
C VAL A 12 0.42 -0.24 -4.64
N THR A 13 1.04 0.67 -5.38
CA THR A 13 1.18 2.07 -4.98
C THR A 13 -0.18 2.76 -4.88
N LEU A 14 -1.07 2.54 -5.85
CA LEU A 14 -2.45 3.03 -5.82
C LEU A 14 -3.23 2.44 -4.63
N GLY A 15 -3.11 1.13 -4.40
CA GLY A 15 -3.74 0.47 -3.26
C GLY A 15 -3.28 1.04 -1.91
N ALA A 16 -1.98 1.31 -1.76
CA ALA A 16 -1.42 1.89 -0.56
C ALA A 16 -1.92 3.31 -0.30
N ARG A 17 -1.90 4.18 -1.32
CA ARG A 17 -2.48 5.54 -1.25
C ARG A 17 -3.96 5.48 -0.84
N ARG A 18 -4.71 4.56 -1.45
CA ARG A 18 -6.13 4.40 -1.17
C ARG A 18 -6.41 3.97 0.28
N LEU A 19 -5.54 3.13 0.87
CA LEU A 19 -5.62 2.78 2.29
C LEU A 19 -5.32 3.95 3.22
N ILE A 20 -4.47 4.90 2.82
CA ILE A 20 -4.16 6.12 3.57
C ILE A 20 -5.35 7.08 3.52
N GLU A 21 -5.93 7.27 2.34
CA GLU A 21 -7.10 8.14 2.12
C GLU A 21 -8.36 7.64 2.83
N VAL A 22 -8.58 6.33 2.87
CA VAL A 22 -9.79 5.73 3.44
C VAL A 22 -9.45 4.91 4.70
N PRO A 23 -9.67 5.46 5.90
CA PRO A 23 -9.47 4.75 7.16
C PRO A 23 -10.33 3.50 7.29
N ALA A 24 -9.90 2.55 8.13
CA ALA A 24 -10.59 1.26 8.31
C ALA A 24 -12.07 1.40 8.72
N SER A 25 -12.41 2.42 9.51
CA SER A 25 -13.79 2.73 9.94
C SER A 25 -14.74 3.03 8.78
N HIS A 26 -14.25 3.51 7.65
CA HIS A 26 -15.05 3.90 6.49
C HIS A 26 -15.16 2.81 5.41
N ARG A 27 -14.43 1.70 5.53
CA ARG A 27 -14.38 0.66 4.47
C ARG A 27 -15.54 -0.32 4.54
N GLY A 28 -16.09 -0.57 5.74
CA GLY A 28 -17.14 -1.56 5.99
C GLY A 28 -16.73 -3.02 5.76
N ARG A 29 -15.44 -3.30 5.53
CA ARG A 29 -14.88 -4.65 5.30
C ARG A 29 -13.35 -4.69 5.51
N PRO A 30 -12.75 -5.88 5.68
CA PRO A 30 -11.30 -6.02 5.81
C PRO A 30 -10.52 -5.51 4.59
N ALA A 31 -9.27 -5.09 4.80
CA ALA A 31 -8.46 -4.37 3.81
C ALA A 31 -8.24 -5.11 2.49
N VAL A 32 -7.94 -6.42 2.53
CA VAL A 32 -7.67 -7.22 1.32
C VAL A 32 -8.90 -7.35 0.41
N PRO A 33 -10.06 -7.87 0.86
CA PRO A 33 -11.26 -7.93 0.02
C PRO A 33 -11.78 -6.54 -0.37
N TRP A 34 -11.50 -5.52 0.43
CA TRP A 34 -11.78 -4.14 0.04
C TRP A 34 -10.94 -3.70 -1.15
N LEU A 35 -9.61 -3.79 -1.07
CA LEU A 35 -8.72 -3.38 -2.16
C LEU A 35 -9.00 -4.12 -3.46
N ARG A 36 -9.22 -5.44 -3.39
CA ARG A 36 -9.56 -6.26 -4.56
C ARG A 36 -10.90 -5.92 -5.20
N SER A 37 -11.78 -5.22 -4.48
CA SER A 37 -13.03 -4.69 -5.04
C SER A 37 -12.88 -3.31 -5.68
N GLN A 38 -11.73 -2.64 -5.48
CA GLN A 38 -11.43 -1.31 -5.99
C GLN A 38 -10.45 -1.36 -7.17
N PHE A 39 -9.59 -2.37 -7.21
CA PHE A 39 -8.49 -2.47 -8.16
C PHE A 39 -8.36 -3.90 -8.69
N PRO A 40 -7.92 -4.08 -9.96
CA PRO A 40 -7.60 -5.39 -10.50
C PRO A 40 -6.26 -5.88 -9.94
N MET A 41 -6.27 -6.34 -8.68
CA MET A 41 -5.07 -6.83 -8.00
C MET A 41 -5.29 -8.20 -7.35
N THR A 42 -4.20 -8.93 -7.20
CA THR A 42 -4.11 -10.20 -6.46
C THR A 42 -4.17 -9.97 -4.95
N ALA A 43 -4.33 -11.06 -4.20
CA ALA A 43 -4.24 -11.00 -2.73
C ALA A 43 -2.82 -10.61 -2.27
N VAL A 44 -1.78 -11.00 -3.00
CA VAL A 44 -0.39 -10.67 -2.69
C VAL A 44 -0.16 -9.17 -2.84
N GLU A 45 -0.57 -8.58 -3.96
CA GLU A 45 -0.48 -7.13 -4.20
C GLU A 45 -1.29 -6.31 -3.18
N ALA A 46 -2.44 -6.82 -2.74
CA ALA A 46 -3.21 -6.18 -1.67
C ALA A 46 -2.45 -6.19 -0.32
N VAL A 47 -1.76 -7.28 0.01
CA VAL A 47 -0.92 -7.36 1.21
C VAL A 47 0.30 -6.43 1.09
N GLU A 48 0.92 -6.36 -0.09
CA GLU A 48 2.01 -5.42 -0.36
C GLU A 48 1.54 -3.96 -0.24
N SER A 49 0.33 -3.66 -0.69
CA SER A 49 -0.30 -2.33 -0.54
C SER A 49 -0.47 -1.96 0.94
N ILE A 50 -0.87 -2.93 1.78
CA ILE A 50 -1.00 -2.73 3.23
C ILE A 50 0.38 -2.47 3.85
N ARG A 51 1.39 -3.27 3.48
CA ARG A 51 2.78 -3.09 3.94
C ARG A 51 3.29 -1.70 3.57
N LEU A 52 3.12 -1.28 2.31
CA LEU A 52 3.56 0.03 1.83
C LEU A 52 2.83 1.18 2.54
N ALA A 53 1.51 1.07 2.71
CA ALA A 53 0.74 2.08 3.43
C ALA A 53 1.20 2.24 4.89
N ASN A 54 1.57 1.13 5.55
CA ASN A 54 2.10 1.17 6.91
C ASN A 54 3.50 1.78 6.97
N LEU A 55 4.36 1.47 6.00
CA LEU A 55 5.70 2.06 5.88
C LEU A 55 5.62 3.58 5.70
N ILE A 56 4.73 4.06 4.83
CA ILE A 56 4.49 5.50 4.62
C ILE A 56 4.00 6.16 5.91
N ARG A 57 3.06 5.54 6.63
CA ARG A 57 2.55 6.08 7.92
C ARG A 57 3.61 6.12 9.02
N SER A 58 4.53 5.17 9.05
CA SER A 58 5.60 5.14 10.05
C SER A 58 6.76 6.09 9.72
N GLY A 59 6.66 6.86 8.63
CA GLY A 59 7.76 7.73 8.17
C GLY A 59 8.94 6.96 7.59
N GLY A 60 8.76 5.69 7.20
CA GLY A 60 9.82 4.80 6.70
C GLY A 60 10.11 4.90 5.21
N VAL A 61 9.67 5.98 4.56
CA VAL A 61 10.29 6.45 3.32
C VAL A 61 11.31 7.48 3.81
N ASP A 62 12.56 7.04 3.98
CA ASP A 62 13.65 7.94 4.29
C ASP A 62 13.63 9.07 3.25
N ASP A 63 13.36 10.28 3.75
CA ASP A 63 13.53 11.52 3.02
C ASP A 63 15.04 11.64 2.76
N GLY A 64 15.48 11.16 1.59
CA GLY A 64 16.86 11.24 1.11
C GLY A 64 17.25 12.69 0.76
N THR A 65 17.07 13.61 1.71
CA THR A 65 17.52 14.98 1.66
C THR A 65 18.48 15.26 2.83
N SER A 66 19.77 15.03 2.58
CA SER A 66 20.89 15.69 3.28
C SER A 66 22.11 15.71 2.37
#